data_AF-A0AB74M129-F1
#
_entry.id   AF-A0AB74M129-F1
#
_cell.length_a   1.000
_cell.length_b   1.000
_cell.length_c   1.000
_cell.angle_alpha   90.00
_cell.angle_beta   90.00
_cell.angle_gamma   90.00
#
_symmetry.space_group_name_H-M   'P 1'
#
loop_
_entity.id
_entity.type
_entity.pdbx_description
1 polymer ?
#
loop_
_entity_poly.entity_id
_entity_poly.type
_entity_poly.pdbx_seq_one_letter_code
_entity_poly.pdbx_strand_id
1 'polypeptide(L)'
;MTAPVARNTLLFAALAGAVLVASPASAGGCYGSECYRHVSTPPVFDTVQENVLVRPPRTIYRTTPPVYDTVSERVMVSPGGRTWQTRRGPYGELIGCWVTTPPQFTVQHRRVLVQPAQSIPETIPPEYASVSRRVLVAPARSGWVPVGGGYGGGYGGGYQGVGYGGPRFGSIPDALGIAGASSADIGVGLGFSSGSLYDGY
;
A
#
# COMPACT_ATOMS: atom_id res chain seq x y z
N MET A 1 -118.84 15.50 -15.48
CA MET A 1 -119.89 14.49 -15.22
C MET A 1 -119.62 13.31 -16.16
N THR A 2 -119.59 12.11 -15.58
CA THR A 2 -119.79 10.77 -16.18
C THR A 2 -118.77 10.20 -17.20
N ALA A 3 -118.17 9.07 -16.80
CA ALA A 3 -117.31 8.12 -17.54
C ALA A 3 -118.04 7.38 -18.69
N PRO A 4 -117.37 6.51 -19.49
CA PRO A 4 -117.09 5.10 -19.09
C PRO A 4 -115.74 4.54 -19.64
N VAL A 5 -114.88 3.83 -18.89
CA VAL A 5 -114.87 2.40 -18.50
C VAL A 5 -115.35 1.38 -19.55
N ALA A 6 -114.41 0.59 -20.11
CA ALA A 6 -114.47 -0.85 -20.44
C ALA A 6 -113.14 -1.21 -21.16
N ARG A 7 -112.51 -2.38 -21.14
CA ARG A 7 -112.68 -3.72 -20.52
C ARG A 7 -111.35 -4.43 -20.87
N ASN A 8 -110.51 -4.76 -19.90
CA ASN A 8 -110.25 -6.13 -19.45
C ASN A 8 -110.02 -7.19 -20.55
N THR A 9 -108.75 -7.51 -20.82
CA THR A 9 -108.32 -8.87 -21.22
C THR A 9 -106.92 -9.16 -20.67
N LEU A 10 -106.89 -10.04 -19.67
CA LEU A 10 -105.71 -10.72 -19.14
C LEU A 10 -105.19 -11.73 -20.18
N LEU A 11 -103.89 -11.73 -20.46
CA LEU A 11 -103.18 -12.86 -21.04
C LEU A 11 -101.92 -13.14 -20.23
N PHE A 12 -102.00 -14.21 -19.45
CA PHE A 12 -100.87 -14.91 -18.84
C PHE A 12 -99.99 -15.52 -19.93
N ALA A 13 -98.67 -15.31 -19.87
CA ALA A 13 -97.72 -16.14 -20.60
C ALA A 13 -96.35 -16.20 -19.89
N ALA A 14 -96.13 -17.36 -19.25
CA ALA A 14 -94.87 -18.09 -19.10
C ALA A 14 -93.59 -17.37 -18.60
N LEU A 15 -93.34 -17.53 -17.30
CA LEU A 15 -92.00 -17.53 -16.70
C LEU A 15 -91.18 -18.70 -17.28
N ALA A 16 -90.23 -18.41 -18.17
CA ALA A 16 -89.13 -19.32 -18.50
C ALA A 16 -87.87 -18.80 -17.78
N GLY A 17 -87.53 -19.47 -16.67
CA GLY A 17 -86.34 -19.17 -15.88
C GLY A 17 -85.06 -19.46 -16.67
N ALA A 18 -84.27 -18.42 -16.91
CA ALA A 18 -82.87 -18.55 -17.30
C ALA A 18 -82.02 -18.53 -16.02
N VAL A 19 -81.68 -19.73 -15.51
CA VAL A 19 -80.66 -19.86 -14.46
C VAL A 19 -79.32 -19.51 -15.11
N LEU A 20 -78.84 -18.29 -14.86
CA LEU A 20 -77.47 -17.90 -15.12
C LEU A 20 -76.57 -18.69 -14.16
N VAL A 21 -75.97 -19.76 -14.65
CA VAL A 21 -74.88 -20.45 -13.95
C VAL A 21 -73.68 -19.50 -13.97
N ALA A 22 -73.54 -18.68 -12.94
CA ALA A 22 -72.30 -17.98 -12.67
C ALA A 22 -71.27 -19.01 -12.23
N SER A 23 -70.43 -19.48 -13.15
CA SER A 23 -69.24 -20.25 -12.80
C SER A 23 -68.43 -19.44 -11.80
N PRO A 24 -68.03 -20.00 -10.65
CA PRO A 24 -67.08 -19.30 -9.79
C PRO A 24 -65.80 -19.18 -10.62
N ALA A 25 -65.40 -17.95 -10.92
CA ALA A 25 -64.03 -17.67 -11.28
C ALA A 25 -63.20 -17.94 -10.01
N SER A 26 -62.88 -19.21 -9.77
CA SER A 26 -61.82 -19.57 -8.85
C SER A 26 -60.57 -18.89 -9.38
N ALA A 27 -60.19 -17.80 -8.73
CA ALA A 27 -58.87 -17.22 -8.87
C ALA A 27 -57.88 -18.34 -8.51
N GLY A 28 -57.41 -19.04 -9.55
CA GLY A 28 -56.47 -20.14 -9.40
C GLY A 28 -55.24 -19.57 -8.72
N GLY A 29 -55.06 -19.92 -7.45
CA GLY A 29 -53.77 -19.77 -6.80
C GLY A 29 -52.73 -20.45 -7.66
N CYS A 30 -51.55 -19.85 -7.73
CA CYS A 30 -50.49 -20.39 -8.54
C CYS A 30 -49.96 -21.67 -7.85
N TYR A 31 -50.37 -22.85 -8.31
CA TYR A 31 -49.98 -24.15 -7.78
C TYR A 31 -49.29 -24.97 -8.88
N GLY A 32 -47.98 -25.24 -8.74
CA GLY A 32 -47.23 -26.14 -9.63
C GLY A 32 -45.98 -25.52 -10.26
N SER A 33 -45.38 -26.24 -11.21
CA SER A 33 -44.17 -25.84 -11.96
C SER A 33 -44.35 -24.62 -12.87
N GLU A 34 -45.57 -24.10 -12.98
CA GLU A 34 -45.94 -22.96 -13.84
C GLU A 34 -45.84 -21.62 -13.10
N CYS A 35 -45.52 -21.65 -11.81
CA CYS A 35 -45.50 -20.48 -10.94
C CYS A 35 -44.08 -19.99 -10.73
N TYR A 36 -43.79 -18.74 -11.04
CA TYR A 36 -42.48 -18.13 -10.82
C TYR A 36 -42.59 -16.90 -9.92
N ARG A 37 -41.64 -16.79 -8.97
CA ARG A 37 -41.43 -15.57 -8.19
C ARG A 37 -40.26 -14.80 -8.77
N HIS A 38 -40.40 -13.49 -8.84
CA HIS A 38 -39.30 -12.62 -9.19
C HIS A 38 -38.31 -12.55 -8.03
N VAL A 39 -37.05 -12.85 -8.29
CA VAL A 39 -35.95 -12.75 -7.33
C VAL A 39 -34.98 -11.69 -7.83
N SER A 40 -34.71 -10.69 -6.99
CA SER A 40 -33.67 -9.70 -7.23
C SER A 40 -32.51 -9.97 -6.27
N THR A 41 -31.32 -10.14 -6.83
CA THR A 41 -30.07 -10.25 -6.07
C THR A 41 -29.34 -8.90 -6.17
N PRO A 42 -29.07 -8.23 -5.04
CA PRO A 42 -28.37 -6.95 -5.05
C PRO A 42 -26.93 -7.09 -5.55
N PRO A 43 -26.30 -6.01 -6.05
CA PRO A 43 -24.91 -6.02 -6.45
C PRO A 43 -24.00 -6.25 -5.24
N VAL A 44 -22.90 -6.98 -5.45
CA VAL A 44 -21.89 -7.24 -4.42
C VAL A 44 -20.70 -6.32 -4.66
N PHE A 45 -20.38 -5.50 -3.67
CA PHE A 45 -19.21 -4.63 -3.65
C PHE A 45 -18.17 -5.21 -2.70
N ASP A 46 -16.90 -5.06 -3.09
CA ASP A 46 -15.76 -5.36 -2.24
C ASP A 46 -14.90 -4.10 -2.08
N THR A 47 -14.04 -4.07 -1.05
CA THR A 47 -13.17 -2.94 -0.74
C THR A 47 -11.72 -3.35 -0.97
N VAL A 48 -11.11 -2.79 -2.00
CA VAL A 48 -9.69 -3.02 -2.31
C VAL A 48 -8.87 -1.91 -1.69
N GLN A 49 -7.78 -2.30 -1.00
CA GLN A 49 -6.79 -1.39 -0.46
C GLN A 49 -5.64 -1.23 -1.46
N GLU A 50 -5.32 0.00 -1.82
CA GLU A 50 -4.21 0.32 -2.73
C GLU A 50 -3.21 1.23 -2.01
N ASN A 51 -1.92 0.91 -2.09
CA ASN A 51 -0.86 1.77 -1.58
C ASN A 51 -0.47 2.77 -2.67
N VAL A 52 -0.85 4.03 -2.48
CA VAL A 52 -0.56 5.10 -3.43
C VAL A 52 0.65 5.90 -2.93
N LEU A 53 1.56 6.22 -3.85
CA LEU A 53 2.68 7.12 -3.59
C LEU A 53 2.17 8.54 -3.38
N VAL A 54 2.26 9.04 -2.15
CA VAL A 54 1.84 10.41 -1.80
C VAL A 54 2.98 11.38 -1.99
N ARG A 55 4.20 10.95 -1.65
CA ARG A 55 5.40 11.78 -1.79
C ARG A 55 6.54 10.96 -2.38
N PRO A 56 7.11 11.37 -3.52
CA PRO A 56 8.27 10.69 -4.10
C PRO A 56 9.50 10.86 -3.20
N PRO A 57 10.49 9.95 -3.32
CA PRO A 57 11.78 10.14 -2.65
C PRO A 57 12.43 11.42 -3.18
N ARG A 58 13.06 12.19 -2.30
CA ARG A 58 13.79 13.39 -2.69
C ARG A 58 15.08 13.51 -1.90
N THR A 59 16.09 14.05 -2.56
CA THR A 59 17.38 14.36 -1.92
C THR A 59 17.39 15.83 -1.56
N ILE A 60 17.62 16.13 -0.28
CA ILE A 60 17.86 17.49 0.20
C ILE A 60 19.35 17.64 0.48
N TYR A 61 19.91 18.79 0.14
CA TYR A 61 21.31 19.09 0.43
C TYR A 61 21.40 19.96 1.68
N ARG A 62 22.11 19.47 2.71
CA ARG A 62 22.47 20.26 3.88
C ARG A 62 23.84 20.88 3.67
N THR A 63 23.92 22.21 3.70
CA THR A 63 25.19 22.93 3.60
C THR A 63 25.82 23.13 4.97
N THR A 64 27.04 22.63 5.13
CA THR A 64 27.89 22.89 6.30
C THR A 64 28.91 23.98 5.92
N PRO A 65 28.98 25.09 6.68
CA PRO A 65 29.92 26.18 6.38
C PRO A 65 31.39 25.75 6.57
N PRO A 66 32.33 26.45 5.94
CA PRO A 66 33.76 26.18 6.12
C PRO A 66 34.22 26.52 7.54
N VAL A 67 35.14 25.73 8.07
CA VAL A 67 35.78 25.97 9.37
C VAL A 67 37.20 26.50 9.14
N TYR A 68 37.47 27.67 9.70
CA TYR A 68 38.78 28.30 9.70
C TYR A 68 39.40 28.25 11.08
N ASP A 69 40.72 28.09 11.11
CA ASP A 69 41.51 28.19 12.34
C ASP A 69 42.64 29.21 12.17
N THR A 70 43.13 29.74 13.28
CA THR A 70 44.22 30.72 13.30
C THR A 70 45.48 30.08 13.84
N VAL A 71 46.42 29.80 12.94
CA VAL A 71 47.72 29.22 13.29
C VAL A 71 48.73 30.33 13.53
N SER A 72 49.43 30.25 14.65
CA SER A 72 50.57 31.12 14.97
C SER A 72 51.89 30.45 14.57
N GLU A 73 52.70 31.12 13.76
CA GLU A 73 54.02 30.65 13.34
C GLU A 73 55.09 31.67 13.76
N ARG A 74 56.19 31.18 14.33
CA ARG A 74 57.32 32.03 14.72
C ARG A 74 58.24 32.20 13.52
N VAL A 75 58.25 33.39 12.94
CA VAL A 75 59.05 33.72 11.75
C VAL A 75 60.24 34.58 12.17
N MET A 76 61.43 34.27 11.65
CA MET A 76 62.63 35.09 11.84
C MET A 76 62.49 36.37 11.00
N VAL A 77 62.57 37.53 11.65
CA VAL A 77 62.45 38.84 10.98
C VAL A 77 63.82 39.40 10.66
N SER A 78 64.78 39.20 11.57
CA SER A 78 66.16 39.59 11.37
C SER A 78 67.08 38.47 11.81
N PRO A 79 68.04 38.06 10.97
CA PRO A 79 69.11 37.18 11.43
C PRO A 79 69.94 37.90 12.49
N GLY A 80 70.47 37.12 13.43
CA GLY A 80 71.48 37.61 14.35
C GLY A 80 72.82 37.77 13.64
N GLY A 81 73.72 38.54 14.22
CA GLY A 81 75.02 38.82 13.61
C GLY A 81 76.04 39.37 14.59
N ARG A 82 77.29 39.40 14.16
CA ARG A 82 78.38 40.03 14.90
C ARG A 82 78.84 41.24 14.12
N THR A 83 78.89 42.39 14.77
CA THR A 83 79.41 43.62 14.19
C THR A 83 80.61 44.10 15.00
N TRP A 84 81.61 44.62 14.30
CA TRP A 84 82.79 45.22 14.94
C TRP A 84 82.46 46.66 15.30
N GLN A 85 82.49 46.99 16.60
CA GLN A 85 82.32 48.37 17.06
C GLN A 85 83.60 48.85 17.72
N THR A 86 83.98 50.08 17.42
CA THR A 86 85.13 50.74 18.01
C THR A 86 84.67 51.87 18.92
N ARG A 87 85.32 52.02 20.07
CA ARG A 87 85.09 53.12 21.00
C ARG A 87 86.43 53.73 21.38
N ARG A 88 86.46 55.05 21.59
CA ARG A 88 87.63 55.72 22.15
C ARG A 88 87.72 55.51 23.66
N GLY A 89 88.89 55.08 24.12
CA GLY A 89 89.21 54.93 25.53
C GLY A 89 89.58 56.27 26.21
N PRO A 90 89.75 56.27 27.54
CA PRO A 90 90.06 57.48 28.32
C PRO A 90 91.36 58.19 27.92
N TYR A 91 92.31 57.44 27.36
CA TYR A 91 93.62 57.94 26.94
C TYR A 91 93.74 58.13 25.42
N GLY A 92 92.64 58.08 24.67
CA GLY A 92 92.61 58.31 23.22
C GLY A 92 92.83 57.09 22.32
N GLU A 93 93.04 55.90 22.89
CA GLU A 93 93.13 54.61 22.17
C GLU A 93 91.80 54.23 21.50
N LEU A 94 91.85 53.53 20.36
CA LEU A 94 90.68 52.87 19.74
C LEU A 94 90.60 51.40 20.21
N ILE A 95 89.66 51.11 21.10
CA ILE A 95 89.35 49.74 21.55
C ILE A 95 88.21 49.21 20.69
N GLY A 96 88.40 48.02 20.11
CA GLY A 96 87.40 47.34 19.30
C GLY A 96 86.83 46.10 19.98
N CYS A 97 85.51 45.98 19.94
CA CYS A 97 84.79 44.83 20.49
C CYS A 97 83.84 44.24 19.44
N TRP A 98 83.74 42.91 19.41
CA TRP A 98 82.66 42.24 18.70
C TRP A 98 81.38 42.36 19.51
N VAL A 99 80.38 43.05 18.96
CA VAL A 99 79.03 43.10 19.52
C VAL A 99 78.17 42.06 18.81
N THR A 100 77.62 41.12 19.56
CA THR A 100 76.73 40.07 19.06
C THR A 100 75.28 40.51 19.25
N THR A 101 74.56 40.66 18.14
CA THR A 101 73.12 40.96 18.15
C THR A 101 72.35 39.65 17.97
N PRO A 102 71.42 39.29 18.87
CA PRO A 102 70.63 38.07 18.76
C PRO A 102 69.65 38.14 17.59
N PRO A 103 69.27 36.99 16.98
CA PRO A 103 68.22 36.94 15.98
C PRO A 103 66.88 37.40 16.56
N GLN A 104 66.13 38.14 15.76
CA GLN A 104 64.81 38.64 16.14
C GLN A 104 63.73 37.79 15.48
N PHE A 105 62.75 37.37 16.28
CA PHE A 105 61.62 36.57 15.83
C PHE A 105 60.33 37.29 16.14
N THR A 106 59.36 37.16 15.25
CA THR A 106 57.99 37.62 15.47
C THR A 106 57.01 36.46 15.30
N VAL A 107 55.84 36.59 15.90
CA VAL A 107 54.75 35.64 15.70
C VAL A 107 53.84 36.19 14.59
N GLN A 108 53.68 35.43 13.51
CA GLN A 108 52.72 35.72 12.47
C GLN A 108 51.50 34.83 12.64
N HIS A 109 50.32 35.43 12.51
CA HIS A 109 49.05 34.71 12.53
C HIS A 109 48.54 34.58 11.09
N ARG A 110 48.18 33.35 10.70
CA ARG A 110 47.50 33.10 9.42
C ARG A 110 46.24 32.29 9.63
N ARG A 111 45.19 32.63 8.88
CA ARG A 111 43.97 31.82 8.83
C ARG A 111 44.16 30.67 7.86
N VAL A 112 43.92 29.46 8.34
CA VAL A 112 44.00 28.24 7.55
C VAL A 112 42.60 27.61 7.47
N LEU A 113 42.22 27.18 6.28
CA LEU A 113 41.00 26.41 6.08
C LEU A 113 41.22 24.99 6.62
N VAL A 114 40.54 24.64 7.71
CA VAL A 114 40.63 23.31 8.33
C VAL A 114 39.64 22.35 7.70
N GLN A 115 38.41 22.82 7.50
CA GLN A 115 37.36 22.05 6.84
C GLN A 115 36.72 22.91 5.74
N PRO A 116 36.67 22.42 4.49
CA PRO A 116 35.99 23.12 3.41
C PRO A 116 34.48 23.13 3.64
N ALA A 117 33.77 24.02 2.94
CA ALA A 117 32.32 23.95 2.87
C ALA A 117 31.91 22.61 2.22
N GLN A 118 30.92 21.94 2.81
CA GLN A 118 30.44 20.64 2.32
C GLN A 118 28.93 20.65 2.16
N SER A 119 28.45 20.03 1.08
CA SER A 119 27.03 19.75 0.85
C SER A 119 26.79 18.26 1.10
N ILE A 120 26.11 17.92 2.20
CA ILE A 120 25.81 16.54 2.55
C ILE A 120 24.43 16.19 1.98
N PRO A 121 24.31 15.15 1.13
CA PRO A 121 23.01 14.70 0.63
C PRO A 121 22.27 13.91 1.71
N GLU A 122 21.04 14.30 1.98
CA GLU A 122 20.10 13.60 2.86
C GLU A 122 18.93 13.08 2.01
N THR A 123 18.77 11.77 1.96
CA THR A 123 17.71 11.11 1.21
C THR A 123 16.48 10.97 2.09
N ILE A 124 15.39 11.67 1.72
CA ILE A 124 14.10 11.51 2.37
C ILE A 124 13.35 10.36 1.68
N PRO A 125 12.92 9.33 2.42
CA PRO A 125 12.22 8.18 1.84
C PRO A 125 10.86 8.57 1.25
N PRO A 126 10.30 7.73 0.36
CA PRO A 126 8.95 7.95 -0.16
C PRO A 126 7.89 7.76 0.94
N GLU A 127 6.82 8.53 0.86
CA GLU A 127 5.66 8.38 1.74
C GLU A 127 4.52 7.71 0.94
N TYR A 128 4.01 6.60 1.47
CA TYR A 128 2.87 5.88 0.93
C TYR A 128 1.65 6.05 1.84
N ALA A 129 0.46 6.06 1.24
CA ALA A 129 -0.80 6.00 1.97
C ALA A 129 -1.70 4.92 1.39
N SER A 130 -2.48 4.26 2.26
CA SER A 130 -3.50 3.31 1.85
C SER A 130 -4.80 4.05 1.49
N VAL A 131 -5.28 3.83 0.28
CA VAL A 131 -6.57 4.34 -0.19
C VAL A 131 -7.50 3.16 -0.43
N SER A 132 -8.66 3.19 0.21
CA SER A 132 -9.71 2.20 0.01
C SER A 132 -10.62 2.62 -1.14
N ARG A 133 -10.81 1.76 -2.13
CA ARG A 133 -11.84 1.95 -3.17
C ARG A 133 -12.81 0.77 -3.19
N ARG A 134 -14.10 1.08 -3.39
CA ARG A 134 -15.11 0.05 -3.63
C ARG A 134 -15.07 -0.40 -5.09
N VAL A 135 -15.05 -1.70 -5.30
CA VAL A 135 -15.07 -2.34 -6.62
C VAL A 135 -16.30 -3.22 -6.70
N LEU A 136 -17.02 -3.14 -7.82
CA LEU A 136 -18.16 -4.02 -8.09
C LEU A 136 -17.63 -5.40 -8.50
N VAL A 137 -17.88 -6.41 -7.66
CA VAL A 137 -17.42 -7.79 -7.89
C VAL A 137 -18.47 -8.59 -8.64
N ALA A 138 -19.75 -8.35 -8.32
CA ALA A 138 -20.87 -8.95 -9.02
C ALA A 138 -21.95 -7.92 -9.30
N PRO A 139 -22.42 -7.77 -10.56
CA PRO A 139 -23.53 -6.89 -10.88
C PRO A 139 -24.83 -7.40 -10.27
N ALA A 140 -25.78 -6.49 -10.07
CA ALA A 140 -27.13 -6.86 -9.70
C ALA A 140 -27.74 -7.75 -10.78
N ARG A 141 -28.49 -8.78 -10.38
CA ARG A 141 -29.22 -9.63 -11.32
C ARG A 141 -30.62 -9.89 -10.82
N SER A 142 -31.55 -10.03 -11.74
CA SER A 142 -32.92 -10.41 -11.44
C SER A 142 -33.39 -11.49 -12.38
N GLY A 143 -34.24 -12.38 -11.88
CA GLY A 143 -34.78 -13.48 -12.66
C GLY A 143 -35.99 -14.11 -11.99
N TRP A 144 -36.68 -14.95 -12.75
CA TRP A 144 -37.86 -15.67 -12.31
C TRP A 144 -37.45 -17.07 -11.82
N VAL A 145 -37.78 -17.41 -10.59
CA VAL A 145 -37.48 -18.71 -9.96
C VAL A 145 -38.79 -19.42 -9.62
N PRO A 146 -38.94 -20.74 -9.85
CA PRO A 146 -40.20 -21.43 -9.61
C PRO A 146 -40.61 -21.44 -8.12
N VAL A 147 -41.91 -21.24 -7.87
CA VAL A 147 -42.57 -21.24 -6.55
C VAL A 147 -43.05 -22.66 -6.27
N GLY A 148 -42.16 -23.52 -5.77
CA GLY A 148 -42.51 -24.90 -5.39
C GLY A 148 -41.54 -25.99 -5.84
N GLY A 149 -40.53 -25.64 -6.65
CA GLY A 149 -39.47 -26.56 -7.06
C GLY A 149 -38.31 -26.57 -6.08
N GLY A 150 -38.52 -27.17 -4.91
CA GLY A 150 -37.40 -27.66 -4.12
C GLY A 150 -36.69 -28.75 -4.92
N TYR A 151 -35.42 -28.54 -5.26
CA TYR A 151 -34.51 -29.63 -5.59
C TYR A 151 -34.24 -30.42 -4.29
N GLY A 152 -35.27 -31.14 -3.84
CA GLY A 152 -35.25 -32.06 -2.71
C GLY A 152 -35.63 -33.44 -3.22
N GLY A 153 -34.86 -33.98 -4.15
CA GLY A 153 -35.05 -35.33 -4.71
C GLY A 153 -33.69 -36.02 -4.80
N GLY A 154 -33.22 -36.55 -3.67
CA GLY A 154 -31.94 -37.25 -3.59
C GLY A 154 -31.72 -37.86 -2.20
N TYR A 155 -32.65 -38.69 -1.74
CA TYR A 155 -32.40 -39.55 -0.58
C TYR A 155 -31.68 -40.83 -1.04
N GLY A 156 -30.54 -41.10 -0.39
CA GLY A 156 -30.08 -42.46 -0.12
C GLY A 156 -29.34 -43.21 -1.23
N GLY A 157 -28.29 -42.62 -1.81
CA GLY A 157 -27.29 -43.35 -2.60
C GLY A 157 -25.92 -43.26 -1.91
N GLY A 158 -25.43 -44.37 -1.39
CA GLY A 158 -24.35 -44.43 -0.40
C GLY A 158 -23.03 -43.76 -0.80
N TYR A 159 -22.56 -42.87 0.07
CA TYR A 159 -21.14 -42.64 0.25
C TYR A 159 -20.65 -43.72 1.23
N GLN A 160 -20.35 -44.89 0.68
CA GLN A 160 -19.31 -45.74 1.22
C GLN A 160 -18.04 -44.89 1.19
N GLY A 161 -17.47 -44.60 2.36
CA GLY A 161 -16.22 -43.88 2.50
C GLY A 161 -15.09 -44.61 1.78
N VAL A 162 -14.91 -44.31 0.50
CA VAL A 162 -13.66 -44.55 -0.21
C VAL A 162 -12.74 -43.42 0.17
N GLY A 163 -11.96 -43.67 1.23
CA GLY A 163 -10.77 -42.91 1.57
C GLY A 163 -9.79 -43.00 0.42
N TYR A 164 -9.86 -42.04 -0.49
CA TYR A 164 -8.72 -41.68 -1.31
C TYR A 164 -7.74 -40.92 -0.42
N GLY A 165 -6.65 -41.61 -0.05
CA GLY A 165 -5.50 -41.02 0.60
C GLY A 165 -4.85 -39.97 -0.29
N GLY A 166 -5.23 -38.71 -0.10
CA GLY A 166 -4.34 -37.57 -0.29
C GLY A 166 -3.52 -37.38 0.99
N PRO A 167 -2.26 -36.92 0.91
CA PRO A 167 -1.34 -36.94 2.03
C PRO A 167 -1.93 -36.13 3.19
N ARG A 168 -2.15 -36.81 4.32
CA ARG A 168 -2.34 -36.13 5.59
C ARG A 168 -1.08 -35.30 5.80
N PHE A 169 -1.22 -33.98 5.82
CA PHE A 169 -0.25 -33.09 6.45
C PHE A 169 -0.21 -33.48 7.93
N GLY A 170 0.52 -34.56 8.22
CA GLY A 170 1.00 -34.85 9.54
C GLY A 170 1.96 -33.73 9.87
N SER A 171 1.65 -33.02 10.97
CA SER A 171 2.67 -32.58 11.90
C SER A 171 3.75 -33.66 11.94
N ILE A 172 4.89 -33.35 11.33
CA ILE A 172 6.09 -34.17 11.38
C ILE A 172 6.34 -34.42 12.88
N PRO A 173 6.40 -35.68 13.35
CA PRO A 173 6.88 -35.91 14.69
C PRO A 173 8.35 -35.49 14.70
N ASP A 174 8.68 -34.58 15.60
CA ASP A 174 10.03 -34.17 15.94
C ASP A 174 10.87 -35.42 16.28
N ALA A 175 11.55 -35.98 15.30
CA ALA A 175 12.45 -37.11 15.49
C ALA A 175 13.93 -36.74 15.34
N LEU A 176 14.25 -35.50 14.96
CA LEU A 176 15.60 -34.93 14.99
C LEU A 176 15.45 -33.47 15.39
N GLY A 177 15.81 -33.14 16.63
CA GLY A 177 15.56 -31.84 17.26
C GLY A 177 16.18 -30.65 16.53
N ILE A 178 15.45 -30.10 15.55
CA ILE A 178 15.73 -28.82 14.92
C ILE A 178 14.42 -28.05 14.86
N ALA A 179 14.21 -27.18 15.83
CA ALA A 179 13.10 -26.24 15.83
C ALA A 179 13.33 -25.15 14.77
N GLY A 180 12.33 -24.91 13.93
CA GLY A 180 12.16 -23.66 13.18
C GLY A 180 12.78 -23.62 11.79
N ALA A 181 12.05 -24.10 10.79
CA ALA A 181 12.21 -23.63 9.42
C ALA A 181 10.85 -23.59 8.71
N SER A 182 10.41 -22.38 8.39
CA SER A 182 9.28 -22.08 7.51
C SER A 182 9.53 -22.59 6.08
N SER A 183 8.46 -22.80 5.32
CA SER A 183 8.41 -23.37 3.96
C SER A 183 9.20 -22.64 2.85
N ALA A 184 10.15 -21.77 3.19
CA ALA A 184 11.00 -21.06 2.25
C ALA A 184 12.36 -21.75 2.00
N ASP A 185 12.75 -22.76 2.80
CA ASP A 185 14.12 -23.29 2.76
C ASP A 185 14.28 -24.65 2.04
N ILE A 186 13.20 -25.25 1.52
CA ILE A 186 13.27 -26.51 0.73
C ILE A 186 13.47 -26.21 -0.78
N GLY A 187 14.14 -25.10 -1.10
CA GLY A 187 14.43 -24.67 -2.47
C GLY A 187 15.86 -24.91 -2.95
N VAL A 188 16.72 -25.56 -2.15
CA VAL A 188 18.17 -25.70 -2.48
C VAL A 188 18.63 -27.16 -2.61
N GLY A 189 17.72 -28.14 -2.56
CA GLY A 189 18.09 -29.57 -2.54
C GLY A 189 17.95 -30.34 -3.84
N LEU A 190 17.07 -29.94 -4.76
CA LEU A 190 16.78 -30.72 -5.96
C LEU A 190 16.82 -29.82 -7.19
N GLY A 191 17.93 -29.91 -7.92
CA GLY A 191 18.19 -29.19 -9.14
C GLY A 191 17.12 -29.45 -10.19
N PHE A 192 16.23 -28.48 -10.35
CA PHE A 192 15.51 -28.26 -11.59
C PHE A 192 15.72 -26.80 -11.97
N SER A 193 16.67 -26.61 -12.88
CA SER A 193 16.81 -25.41 -13.69
C SER A 193 15.50 -25.18 -14.44
N SER A 194 14.81 -24.07 -14.17
CA SER A 194 13.90 -23.47 -15.14
C SER A 194 14.40 -22.07 -15.41
N GLY A 195 15.18 -21.95 -16.48
CA GLY A 195 15.71 -20.70 -16.99
C GLY A 195 14.61 -19.69 -17.33
N SER A 196 15.00 -18.43 -17.18
CA SER A 196 14.32 -17.24 -17.64
C SER A 196 13.89 -17.32 -19.11
N LEU A 197 12.62 -17.02 -19.39
CA LEU A 197 12.18 -16.59 -20.71
C LEU A 197 11.95 -15.07 -20.68
N TYR A 198 13.00 -14.33 -20.99
CA TYR A 198 12.94 -12.95 -21.49
C TYR A 198 13.93 -12.87 -22.66
N ASP A 199 13.39 -12.89 -23.87
CA ASP A 199 13.97 -12.46 -25.15
C ASP A 199 12.76 -12.45 -26.10
N GLY A 200 12.34 -11.36 -26.75
CA GLY A 200 13.11 -10.36 -27.45
C GLY A 200 12.83 -10.51 -28.95
N TYR A 201 11.70 -9.97 -29.43
CA TYR A 201 11.45 -9.47 -30.80
C TYR A 201 10.13 -8.70 -30.84
#